data_AF-A0A9W8YGP8-F1
#
_entry.id   AF-A0A9W8YGP8-F1
#
_cell.length_a   1.000
_cell.length_b   1.000
_cell.length_c   1.000
_cell.angle_alpha   90.00
_cell.angle_beta   90.00
_cell.angle_gamma   90.00
#
_symmetry.space_group_name_H-M   'P 1'
#
loop_
_entity.id
_entity.type
_entity.pdbx_description
1 polymer ?
#
loop_
_entity_poly.entity_id
_entity_poly.type
_entity_poly.pdbx_seq_one_letter_code
_entity_poly.pdbx_strand_id
1 'polypeptide(L)'
;MGTTDSAAQPGAGWNEAQCTAALAQLEQLQVQTHDAQIDDLRLAIPRIIEPFHRPSNPNTFRLYAQGVIGSQNSIKDLHDSWKHPEAQRTFEHVKKSYSANADLAASASIPSHGWAERERREGKSKKSDKSEGVEEISAAISEEDTTRIVEDVQKTFPGIKLETQDNRISV
;
A
#
# COMPACT_ATOMS: atom_id res chain seq x y z
N MET A 1 -1.35 50.28 14.12
CA MET A 1 -1.31 49.18 15.10
C MET A 1 -2.64 48.47 15.01
N GLY A 2 -2.79 47.20 14.69
CA GLY A 2 -1.89 46.15 14.23
C GLY A 2 -2.82 45.06 13.69
N THR A 3 -2.58 44.63 12.46
CA THR A 3 -3.18 43.43 11.88
C THR A 3 -2.43 42.23 12.44
N THR A 4 -3.08 41.39 13.21
CA THR A 4 -2.56 40.05 13.53
C THR A 4 -3.72 39.06 13.48
N ASP A 5 -3.71 38.29 12.39
CA ASP A 5 -3.92 36.85 12.35
C ASP A 5 -4.93 36.27 13.33
N SER A 6 -6.17 36.15 12.88
CA SER A 6 -7.03 35.07 13.34
C SER A 6 -6.74 33.85 12.48
N ALA A 7 -5.57 33.22 12.72
CA ALA A 7 -5.27 31.91 12.18
C ALA A 7 -6.36 30.94 12.65
N ALA A 8 -7.17 30.45 11.71
CA ALA A 8 -8.13 29.40 11.97
C ALA A 8 -7.40 28.21 12.62
N GLN A 9 -7.83 27.83 13.83
CA GLN A 9 -7.25 26.70 14.57
C GLN A 9 -7.19 25.45 13.68
N PRO A 10 -6.01 24.80 13.53
CA PRO A 10 -5.91 23.48 12.92
C PRO A 10 -6.42 22.47 13.97
N GLY A 11 -7.73 22.25 14.01
CA GLY A 11 -8.31 21.43 15.08
C GLY A 11 -9.80 21.21 15.01
N ALA A 12 -10.41 21.24 13.82
CA ALA A 12 -11.81 20.84 13.65
C ALA A 12 -11.95 19.30 13.70
N GLY A 13 -11.75 18.72 14.89
CA GLY A 13 -12.20 17.38 15.25
C GLY A 13 -11.24 16.20 15.04
N TRP A 14 -10.18 16.36 14.25
CA TRP A 14 -9.16 15.32 14.05
C TRP A 14 -7.85 15.70 14.74
N ASN A 15 -7.27 14.76 15.48
CA ASN A 15 -5.94 14.91 16.06
C ASN A 15 -4.85 14.54 15.05
N GLU A 16 -3.60 14.92 15.34
CA GLU A 16 -2.45 14.66 14.45
C GLU A 16 -2.29 13.17 14.13
N ALA A 17 -2.50 12.28 15.10
CA ALA A 17 -2.42 10.83 14.88
C ALA A 17 -3.51 10.32 13.92
N GLN A 18 -4.72 10.87 13.99
CA GLN A 18 -5.81 10.55 13.06
C GLN A 18 -5.51 11.07 11.65
N CYS A 19 -4.91 12.26 11.53
CA CYS A 19 -4.46 12.79 10.25
C CYS A 19 -3.34 11.94 9.64
N THR A 20 -2.35 11.54 10.44
CA THR A 20 -1.28 10.63 9.99
C THR A 20 -1.84 9.27 9.54
N ALA A 21 -2.78 8.69 10.30
CA ALA A 21 -3.44 7.44 9.93
C ALA A 21 -4.26 7.58 8.64
N ALA A 22 -5.02 8.67 8.46
CA ALA A 22 -5.73 8.91 7.20
C ALA A 22 -4.79 9.08 6.01
N LEU A 23 -3.67 9.78 6.18
CA LEU A 23 -2.68 9.94 5.12
C LEU A 23 -2.02 8.59 4.77
N ALA A 24 -1.74 7.75 5.76
CA ALA A 24 -1.25 6.39 5.57
C ALA A 24 -2.27 5.52 4.80
N GLN A 25 -3.55 5.61 5.16
CA GLN A 25 -4.63 4.91 4.45
C GLN A 25 -4.80 5.41 3.01
N LEU A 26 -4.71 6.71 2.77
CA LEU A 26 -4.76 7.28 1.42
C LEU A 26 -3.58 6.82 0.56
N GLU A 27 -2.38 6.77 1.15
CA GLU A 27 -1.20 6.23 0.47
C GLU A 27 -1.40 4.75 0.10
N GLN A 28 -1.90 3.93 1.04
CA GLN A 28 -2.20 2.53 0.76
C GLN A 28 -3.27 2.35 -0.32
N LEU A 29 -4.35 3.14 -0.29
CA LEU A 29 -5.38 3.14 -1.32
C LEU A 29 -4.82 3.55 -2.67
N GLN A 30 -3.93 4.53 -2.72
CA GLN A 30 -3.29 4.96 -3.97
C GLN A 30 -2.39 3.88 -4.54
N VAL A 31 -1.55 3.25 -3.72
CA VAL A 31 -0.69 2.12 -4.12
C VAL A 31 -1.53 0.95 -4.60
N GLN A 32 -2.56 0.57 -3.84
CA GLN A 32 -3.46 -0.53 -4.21
C GLN A 32 -4.25 -0.24 -5.50
N THR A 33 -4.75 0.98 -5.64
CA THR A 33 -5.51 1.38 -6.82
C THR A 33 -4.62 1.44 -8.06
N HIS A 34 -3.44 2.03 -7.96
CA HIS A 34 -2.54 2.22 -9.09
C HIS A 34 -1.87 0.92 -9.53
N ASP A 35 -1.20 0.22 -8.60
CA ASP A 35 -0.30 -0.88 -8.95
C ASP A 35 -1.03 -2.21 -9.14
N ALA A 36 -2.16 -2.42 -8.46
CA ALA A 36 -2.88 -3.69 -8.53
C ALA A 36 -4.19 -3.58 -9.31
N GLN A 37 -5.05 -2.60 -9.02
CA GLN A 37 -6.43 -2.63 -9.51
C GLN A 37 -6.61 -1.97 -10.88
N ILE A 38 -6.00 -0.82 -11.13
CA ILE A 38 -6.08 -0.14 -12.44
C ILE A 38 -5.27 -0.90 -13.48
N ASP A 39 -4.10 -1.39 -13.14
CA ASP A 39 -3.30 -2.20 -14.06
C ASP A 39 -3.98 -3.52 -14.42
N ASP A 40 -4.64 -4.17 -13.46
CA ASP A 40 -5.45 -5.36 -13.76
C ASP A 40 -6.66 -5.03 -14.64
N LEU A 41 -7.32 -3.89 -14.40
CA LEU A 41 -8.44 -3.42 -15.23
C LEU A 41 -7.99 -3.05 -16.65
N ARG A 42 -6.78 -2.50 -16.82
CA ARG A 42 -6.18 -2.23 -18.14
C ARG A 42 -5.97 -3.53 -18.93
N LEU A 43 -5.69 -4.63 -18.23
CA LEU A 43 -5.54 -5.96 -18.83
C LEU A 43 -6.87 -6.68 -19.08
N ALA A 44 -8.01 -6.16 -18.58
CA ALA A 44 -9.33 -6.78 -18.74
C ALA A 44 -9.70 -6.96 -20.22
N ILE A 45 -9.65 -5.89 -21.02
CA ILE A 45 -10.00 -5.93 -22.44
C ILE A 45 -9.08 -6.91 -23.19
N PRO A 46 -7.73 -6.81 -23.08
CA PRO A 46 -6.82 -7.80 -23.65
C PRO A 46 -7.16 -9.25 -23.27
N ARG A 47 -7.41 -9.56 -21.99
CA ARG A 47 -7.73 -10.93 -21.53
C ARG A 47 -9.03 -11.48 -22.14
N ILE A 48 -10.01 -10.62 -22.36
CA ILE A 48 -11.31 -11.01 -22.93
C ILE A 48 -11.19 -11.24 -24.45
N ILE A 49 -10.43 -10.40 -25.16
CA ILE A 49 -10.35 -10.45 -26.62
C ILE A 49 -9.25 -11.38 -27.14
N GLU A 50 -8.16 -11.57 -26.38
CA GLU A 50 -7.00 -12.38 -26.79
C GLU A 50 -7.37 -13.81 -27.22
N PRO A 51 -8.29 -14.54 -26.54
CA PRO A 51 -8.67 -15.88 -26.95
C PRO A 51 -9.19 -15.95 -28.39
N PHE A 52 -9.84 -14.89 -28.88
CA PHE A 52 -10.40 -14.83 -30.23
C PHE A 52 -9.38 -14.46 -31.31
N HIS A 53 -8.20 -13.98 -30.93
CA HIS A 53 -7.09 -13.69 -31.86
C HIS A 53 -6.20 -14.90 -32.12
N ARG A 54 -6.38 -15.99 -31.36
CA ARG A 54 -5.63 -17.23 -31.51
C ARG A 54 -6.41 -18.24 -32.39
N PRO A 55 -5.72 -19.21 -33.01
CA PRO A 55 -6.39 -20.30 -33.71
C PRO A 55 -7.40 -21.00 -32.78
N SER A 56 -8.59 -21.30 -33.31
CA SER A 56 -9.69 -21.86 -32.54
C SER A 56 -9.25 -23.10 -31.77
N ASN A 57 -9.28 -23.01 -30.44
CA ASN A 57 -8.96 -24.12 -29.55
C ASN A 57 -10.17 -24.44 -28.65
N PRO A 58 -10.31 -25.68 -28.15
CA PRO A 58 -11.43 -26.06 -27.26
C PRO A 58 -11.48 -25.26 -25.95
N ASN A 59 -10.36 -24.67 -25.54
CA ASN A 59 -10.23 -23.85 -24.33
C ASN A 59 -10.60 -22.37 -24.55
N THR A 60 -10.91 -21.93 -25.77
CA THR A 60 -11.12 -20.50 -26.09
C THR A 60 -12.26 -19.91 -25.27
N PHE A 61 -13.38 -20.63 -25.17
CA PHE A 61 -14.51 -20.23 -24.34
C PHE A 61 -14.17 -20.19 -22.85
N ARG A 62 -13.37 -21.16 -22.36
CA ARG A 62 -12.92 -21.21 -20.97
C ARG A 62 -12.06 -20.00 -20.62
N LEU A 63 -11.11 -19.64 -21.49
CA LEU A 63 -10.24 -18.48 -21.31
C LEU A 63 -11.02 -17.16 -21.36
N TYR A 64 -11.97 -17.04 -22.29
CA TYR A 64 -12.90 -15.91 -22.33
C TYR A 64 -13.69 -15.78 -21.03
N ALA A 65 -14.33 -16.85 -20.57
CA ALA A 65 -15.13 -16.85 -19.35
C ALA A 65 -14.27 -16.47 -18.13
N GLN A 66 -13.05 -16.99 -18.04
CA GLN A 66 -12.10 -16.64 -16.98
C GLN A 66 -11.71 -15.16 -17.05
N GLY A 67 -11.44 -14.62 -18.24
CA GLY A 67 -11.12 -13.20 -18.44
C GLY A 67 -12.25 -12.28 -18.01
N VAL A 68 -13.50 -12.63 -18.34
CA VAL A 68 -14.70 -11.87 -17.94
C VAL A 68 -14.90 -11.92 -16.43
N ILE A 69 -14.89 -13.10 -15.81
CA ILE A 69 -15.08 -13.27 -14.36
C ILE A 69 -13.99 -12.55 -13.58
N GLY A 70 -12.72 -12.70 -13.99
CA GLY A 70 -11.60 -12.02 -13.36
C GLY A 70 -11.77 -10.50 -13.40
N SER A 71 -12.09 -9.96 -14.57
CA SER A 71 -12.31 -8.51 -14.73
C SER A 71 -13.48 -8.00 -13.88
N GLN A 72 -14.57 -8.75 -13.79
CA GLN A 72 -15.72 -8.39 -12.95
C GLN A 72 -15.36 -8.38 -11.46
N ASN A 73 -14.56 -9.34 -11.00
CA ASN A 73 -14.09 -9.40 -9.62
C ASN A 73 -13.17 -8.21 -9.32
N SER A 74 -12.21 -7.89 -10.20
CA SER A 74 -11.30 -6.76 -10.01
C SER A 74 -12.04 -5.41 -9.93
N ILE A 75 -13.09 -5.20 -10.74
CA ILE A 75 -13.95 -4.01 -10.65
C ILE A 75 -14.68 -3.96 -9.30
N LYS A 76 -15.17 -5.11 -8.84
CA LYS A 76 -15.88 -5.21 -7.56
C LYS A 76 -14.94 -4.91 -6.39
N ASP A 77 -13.74 -5.47 -6.39
CA ASP A 77 -12.75 -5.25 -5.32
C ASP A 77 -12.30 -3.77 -5.27
N LEU A 78 -12.13 -3.14 -6.45
CA LEU A 78 -11.88 -1.70 -6.54
C LEU A 78 -13.05 -0.90 -5.96
N HIS A 79 -14.29 -1.23 -6.33
CA HIS A 79 -15.46 -0.56 -5.79
C HIS A 79 -15.57 -0.71 -4.26
N ASP A 80 -15.36 -1.92 -3.75
CA ASP A 80 -15.53 -2.23 -2.34
C ASP A 80 -14.45 -1.57 -1.48
N SER A 81 -13.19 -1.53 -1.96
CA SER A 81 -12.11 -0.79 -1.29
C SER A 81 -12.38 0.72 -1.24
N TRP A 82 -12.89 1.31 -2.32
CA TRP A 82 -13.25 2.73 -2.34
C TRP A 82 -14.48 3.05 -1.50
N LYS A 83 -15.45 2.15 -1.42
CA LYS A 83 -16.67 2.29 -0.60
C LYS A 83 -16.45 1.94 0.87
N HIS A 84 -15.26 1.49 1.24
CA HIS A 84 -14.96 1.16 2.62
C HIS A 84 -15.26 2.36 3.55
N PRO A 85 -15.94 2.15 4.70
CA PRO A 85 -16.38 3.26 5.56
C PRO A 85 -15.25 4.19 6.01
N GLU A 86 -14.05 3.66 6.23
CA GLU A 86 -12.89 4.46 6.62
C GLU A 86 -12.39 5.36 5.47
N ALA A 87 -12.32 4.83 4.25
CA ALA A 87 -11.97 5.61 3.06
C ALA A 87 -12.98 6.75 2.85
N GLN A 88 -14.29 6.45 2.98
CA GLN A 88 -15.35 7.44 2.85
C GLN A 88 -15.28 8.53 3.93
N ARG A 89 -15.01 8.17 5.20
CA ARG A 89 -14.81 9.15 6.28
C ARG A 89 -13.64 10.08 6.01
N THR A 90 -12.52 9.53 5.51
CA THR A 90 -11.35 10.32 5.15
C THR A 90 -11.67 11.28 4.00
N PHE A 91 -12.36 10.81 2.94
CA PHE A 91 -12.78 11.67 1.84
C PHE A 91 -13.76 12.77 2.26
N GLU A 92 -14.71 12.47 3.14
CA GLU A 92 -15.62 13.47 3.71
C GLU A 92 -14.86 14.52 4.52
N HIS A 93 -13.89 14.10 5.33
CA HIS A 93 -13.07 15.02 6.12
C HIS A 93 -12.22 15.92 5.22
N VAL A 94 -11.55 15.36 4.21
CA VAL A 94 -10.77 16.14 3.22
C VAL A 94 -11.67 17.15 2.50
N LYS A 95 -12.87 16.74 2.08
CA LYS A 95 -13.82 17.65 1.41
C LYS A 95 -14.24 18.81 2.33
N LYS A 96 -14.52 18.54 3.60
CA LYS A 96 -14.84 19.56 4.61
C LYS A 96 -13.66 20.50 4.84
N SER A 97 -12.47 19.93 5.00
CA SER A 97 -11.22 20.69 5.20
C SER A 97 -10.93 21.62 4.03
N TYR A 98 -11.04 21.12 2.80
CA TYR A 98 -10.86 21.92 1.58
C TYR A 98 -11.91 23.02 1.43
N SER A 99 -13.18 22.74 1.78
CA SER A 99 -14.22 23.77 1.75
C SER A 99 -14.01 24.88 2.79
N ALA A 100 -13.33 24.57 3.90
CA ALA A 100 -13.02 25.53 4.95
C ALA A 100 -11.77 26.35 4.62
N ASN A 101 -10.76 25.73 4.01
CA ASN A 101 -9.52 26.37 3.58
C ASN A 101 -9.14 25.90 2.17
N ALA A 102 -9.45 26.71 1.17
CA ALA A 102 -9.15 26.41 -0.23
C ALA A 102 -7.69 26.69 -0.62
N ASP A 103 -6.95 27.41 0.23
CA ASP A 103 -5.52 27.63 0.02
C ASP A 103 -4.73 26.37 0.37
N LEU A 104 -4.17 25.74 -0.67
CA LEU A 104 -3.36 24.54 -0.58
C LEU A 104 -1.86 24.84 -0.71
N ALA A 105 -1.42 26.10 -0.68
CA ALA A 105 0.00 26.44 -0.83
C ALA A 105 0.90 25.70 0.18
N ALA A 106 0.42 25.52 1.41
CA ALA A 106 1.15 24.78 2.44
C ALA A 106 1.29 23.28 2.13
N SER A 107 0.36 22.67 1.39
CA SER A 107 0.43 21.23 1.07
C SER A 107 1.57 20.89 0.12
N ALA A 108 2.14 21.86 -0.59
CA ALA A 108 3.32 21.65 -1.44
C ALA A 108 4.57 21.21 -0.65
N SER A 109 4.64 21.54 0.64
CA SER A 109 5.72 21.12 1.54
C SER A 109 5.50 19.75 2.19
N ILE A 110 4.31 19.16 2.01
CA ILE A 110 3.92 17.90 2.64
C ILE A 110 4.33 16.74 1.72
N PRO A 111 5.09 15.73 2.21
CA PRO A 111 5.47 14.57 1.42
C PRO A 111 4.25 13.80 0.89
N SER A 112 4.31 13.31 -0.35
CA SER A 112 3.24 12.46 -0.92
C SER A 112 3.30 11.00 -0.47
N HIS A 113 4.44 10.55 0.06
CA HIS A 113 4.70 9.16 0.44
C HIS A 113 5.36 9.07 1.82
N GLY A 114 5.36 7.87 2.40
CA GLY A 114 6.01 7.56 3.68
C GLY A 114 5.11 7.74 4.90
N TRP A 115 3.82 7.95 4.72
CA TRP A 115 2.83 8.06 5.79
C TRP A 115 2.56 6.70 6.43
N ALA A 116 2.51 5.62 5.64
CA ALA A 116 2.40 4.26 6.18
C ALA A 116 3.57 3.90 7.10
N GLU A 117 4.79 4.28 6.73
CA GLU A 117 5.98 4.05 7.57
C GLU A 117 5.97 4.93 8.82
N ARG A 118 5.51 6.18 8.70
CA ARG A 118 5.36 7.10 9.82
C ARG A 118 4.33 6.60 10.84
N GLU A 119 3.15 6.20 10.38
CA GLU A 119 2.11 5.59 11.23
C GLU A 119 2.65 4.37 11.97
N ARG A 120 3.37 3.49 11.27
CA ARG A 120 3.99 2.29 11.85
C ARG A 120 5.02 2.64 12.93
N ARG A 121 5.84 3.67 12.73
CA ARG A 121 6.83 4.13 13.71
C ARG A 121 6.16 4.73 14.95
N GLU A 122 5.20 5.62 14.75
CA GLU A 122 4.47 6.27 15.84
C GLU A 122 3.63 5.27 16.68
N GLY A 123 3.09 4.23 16.05
CA GLY A 123 2.40 3.13 16.73
C GLY A 123 3.31 2.26 17.59
N LYS A 124 4.58 2.10 17.22
CA LYS A 124 5.59 1.35 18.01
C LYS A 124 6.09 2.15 19.21
N SER A 125 6.32 3.46 19.04
CA SER A 125 6.77 4.35 20.12
C SER A 125 5.77 4.48 21.27
N LYS A 126 4.46 4.35 20.99
CA LYS A 126 3.41 4.35 22.03
C LYS A 126 3.27 3.00 22.76
N LYS A 127 3.80 1.91 22.19
CA LYS A 127 3.76 0.56 22.76
C LYS A 127 4.95 0.28 23.70
N SER A 128 6.07 0.98 23.51
CA SER A 128 7.26 0.82 24.35
C SER A 128 7.16 1.47 25.72
N ASP A 129 6.21 2.38 25.95
CA ASP A 129 6.04 3.07 27.25
C ASP A 129 5.17 2.26 28.25
N LYS A 130 4.76 1.04 27.87
CA LYS A 130 3.90 0.19 28.71
C LYS A 130 4.20 -1.31 28.62
N SER A 131 5.45 -1.67 28.37
CA SER A 131 5.91 -3.06 28.50
C SER A 131 7.28 -3.08 29.14
N GLU A 132 7.27 -3.28 30.45
CA GLU A 132 8.34 -3.90 31.21
C GLU A 132 8.74 -5.21 30.50
N GLY A 133 10.02 -5.31 30.13
CA GLY A 133 10.76 -6.51 29.74
C GLY A 133 10.08 -7.55 28.84
N VAL A 134 10.25 -7.44 27.51
CA VAL A 134 10.43 -8.62 26.66
C VAL A 134 11.53 -8.31 25.66
N GLU A 135 12.56 -9.14 25.68
CA GLU A 135 13.74 -9.05 24.84
C GLU A 135 13.41 -8.89 23.36
N GLU A 136 14.19 -8.01 22.76
CA GLU A 136 14.40 -7.82 21.34
C GLU A 136 14.79 -9.16 20.68
N ILE A 137 13.80 -9.91 20.20
CA ILE A 137 14.05 -10.88 19.12
C ILE A 137 14.12 -10.07 17.82
N SER A 138 15.19 -9.29 17.66
CA SER A 138 15.77 -9.15 16.34
C SER A 138 16.24 -10.55 15.98
N ALA A 139 15.44 -11.29 15.21
CA ALA A 139 15.92 -12.50 14.58
C ALA A 139 16.99 -12.08 13.57
N ALA A 140 18.21 -11.91 14.06
CA ALA A 140 19.40 -11.95 13.24
C ALA A 140 19.33 -13.31 12.55
N ILE A 141 19.00 -13.29 11.26
CA ILE A 141 19.00 -14.49 10.42
C ILE A 141 20.42 -15.04 10.53
N SER A 142 20.56 -16.19 11.18
CA SER A 142 21.88 -16.78 11.39
C SER A 142 22.43 -17.28 10.05
N GLU A 143 23.74 -17.46 9.98
CA GLU A 143 24.40 -18.06 8.83
C GLU A 143 23.82 -19.47 8.54
N GLU A 144 23.42 -20.18 9.59
CA GLU A 144 22.68 -21.46 9.53
C GLU A 144 21.30 -21.35 8.88
N ASP A 145 20.57 -20.25 9.08
CA ASP A 145 19.26 -20.06 8.45
C ASP A 145 19.43 -19.72 6.96
N THR A 146 20.47 -18.96 6.64
CA THR A 146 20.81 -18.57 5.26
C THR A 146 21.22 -19.79 4.42
N THR A 147 22.07 -20.66 4.98
CA THR A 147 22.48 -21.91 4.32
C THR A 147 21.30 -22.83 4.07
N ARG A 148 20.41 -22.99 5.06
CA ARG A 148 19.20 -23.81 4.90
C ARG A 148 18.27 -23.31 3.80
N ILE A 149 18.11 -22.00 3.67
CA ILE A 149 17.29 -21.39 2.61
C ILE A 149 17.92 -21.63 1.23
N VAL A 150 19.25 -21.48 1.11
CA VAL A 150 19.96 -21.73 -0.16
C VAL A 150 19.83 -23.19 -0.59
N GLU A 151 19.97 -24.14 0.34
CA GLU A 151 19.80 -25.57 0.07
C GLU A 151 18.39 -25.91 -0.42
N ASP A 152 17.35 -25.38 0.23
CA ASP A 152 15.95 -25.62 -0.17
C ASP A 152 15.65 -25.04 -1.55
N VAL A 153 16.20 -23.87 -1.88
CA VAL A 153 16.00 -23.24 -3.20
C VAL A 153 16.74 -23.99 -4.29
N GLN A 154 17.98 -24.43 -4.03
CA GLN A 154 18.78 -25.18 -5.00
C GLN A 154 18.19 -26.57 -5.28
N LYS A 155 17.60 -27.20 -4.27
CA LYS A 155 16.85 -28.46 -4.41
C LYS A 155 15.58 -28.29 -5.25
N THR A 156 14.90 -27.15 -5.11
CA THR A 156 13.67 -26.85 -5.85
C THR A 156 13.97 -26.42 -7.29
N PHE A 157 15.11 -25.77 -7.53
CA PHE A 157 15.49 -25.23 -8.83
C PHE A 157 16.96 -25.57 -9.19
N PRO A 158 17.24 -26.81 -9.66
CA PRO A 158 18.60 -27.27 -9.95
C PRO A 158 19.30 -26.52 -11.10
N GLY A 159 18.58 -25.68 -11.85
CA GLY A 159 19.11 -24.86 -12.94
C GLY A 159 19.57 -23.45 -12.53
N ILE A 160 19.35 -23.04 -11.28
CA ILE A 160 19.70 -21.69 -10.79
C ILE A 160 20.98 -21.79 -9.96
N LYS A 161 22.04 -21.09 -10.39
CA LYS A 161 23.24 -20.89 -9.57
C LYS A 161 23.01 -19.68 -8.67
N LEU A 162 22.95 -19.91 -7.36
CA LEU A 162 22.93 -18.84 -6.36
C LEU A 162 24.37 -18.61 -5.87
N GLU A 163 24.79 -17.34 -5.85
CA GLU A 163 26.07 -16.90 -5.31
C GLU A 163 25.77 -15.99 -4.12
N THR A 164 26.19 -16.39 -2.92
CA THR A 164 25.95 -15.63 -1.69
C THR A 164 27.02 -14.55 -1.57
N GLN A 165 26.65 -13.28 -1.77
CA GLN A 165 27.57 -12.14 -1.63
C GLN A 165 27.42 -11.49 -0.24
N ASP A 166 28.38 -11.79 0.64
CA ASP A 166 28.46 -11.22 1.99
C ASP A 166 29.01 -9.80 1.95
N ASN A 167 28.14 -8.81 1.74
CA ASN A 167 28.51 -7.40 1.92
C ASN A 167 28.23 -6.98 3.37
N ARG A 168 29.18 -7.28 4.27
CA ARG A 168 29.26 -6.62 5.59
C ARG A 168 29.63 -5.15 5.41
N ILE A 169 28.66 -4.27 5.61
CA ILE A 169 28.94 -2.85 5.86
C ILE A 169 29.69 -2.77 7.20
N SER A 170 30.95 -2.33 7.14
CA SER A 170 31.73 -1.96 8.32
C SER A 170 31.46 -0.49 8.67
N VAL A 171 31.46 -0.22 9.98
CA VAL A 171 31.13 1.02 10.71
C VAL A 171 31.61 2.32 10.07
#